data_AF-A0A015TST0-F1
#
_entry.id   AF-A0A015TST0-F1
#
_cell.length_a   1.000
_cell.length_b   1.000
_cell.length_c   1.000
_cell.angle_alpha   90.00
_cell.angle_beta   90.00
_cell.angle_gamma   90.00
#
_symmetry.space_group_name_H-M   'P 1'
#
loop_
_entity.id
_entity.type
_entity.pdbx_description
1 polymer ?
#
loop_
_entity_poly.entity_id
_entity_poly.type
_entity_poly.pdbx_seq_one_letter_code
_entity_poly.pdbx_strand_id
1 'polypeptide(L)'
;PHLGAGFLLANRVGSCEASCDFTVYVLRALGIPAATDIYHYGPGKGAGHVWNVLRDTTGGYVPFWFIQTKVERGGSDKREKGKVYRRCFGAQQEKVSGIRRDRSVPFPLKDPYLKDVTSDYFPANQVTIEIDPQVDKKYICLGVFTLEGCMPIDITVQKGNKATFMNVEPGILFQPLYDNGMKWVAAGYPFLVDEKGEVKYHKPDCAVKGSMDLNRKFLLRQYLKDYLSAVVGDKIEGANHSDFSDACLLHQIVDTPKVSYQVAYPQFRKRYRYIRYTSTPEKTLQLAELQLFRKVDDQEKIAAKVIDGSNAFIADDRFDRFKVNDGDGLTFFLTKEKGAFVTLDLGKPEKIEKIVYMPRNDDNFIRLGDQYELFYQDGFRGWISLGRQVASELTLHYDNIPQNSVLWLRNLSRGREETVFRNEDGRQVFFVKW
;
A
#
# COMPACT_ATOMS: atom_id res chain seq x y z
N PRO A 1 20.02 19.80 -7.81
CA PRO A 1 20.51 18.84 -6.78
C PRO A 1 20.53 19.52 -5.41
N HIS A 2 20.24 18.77 -4.35
CA HIS A 2 20.07 19.26 -2.98
C HIS A 2 21.31 18.98 -2.14
N LEU A 3 22.01 17.88 -2.40
CA LEU A 3 23.30 17.55 -1.80
C LEU A 3 24.45 17.82 -2.78
N GLY A 4 25.61 18.21 -2.25
CA GLY A 4 26.80 18.49 -3.07
C GLY A 4 27.40 17.23 -3.69
N ALA A 5 27.89 17.33 -4.93
CA ALA A 5 28.45 16.21 -5.68
C ALA A 5 29.58 15.47 -4.95
N GLY A 6 30.52 16.20 -4.33
CA GLY A 6 31.63 15.61 -3.59
C GLY A 6 31.18 14.80 -2.37
N PHE A 7 30.16 15.28 -1.65
CA PHE A 7 29.58 14.57 -0.51
C PHE A 7 28.95 13.23 -0.96
N LEU A 8 28.13 13.27 -2.01
CA LEU A 8 27.47 12.07 -2.54
C LEU A 8 28.47 11.05 -3.08
N LEU A 9 29.55 11.51 -3.73
CA LEU A 9 30.61 10.64 -4.25
C LEU A 9 31.38 9.93 -3.13
N ALA A 10 31.67 10.63 -2.03
CA ALA A 10 32.43 10.10 -0.91
C ALA A 10 31.61 9.13 -0.04
N ASN A 11 30.32 9.42 0.20
CA ASN A 11 29.53 8.67 1.18
C ASN A 11 28.66 7.58 0.56
N ARG A 12 28.15 7.77 -0.67
CA ARG A 12 27.31 6.78 -1.39
C ARG A 12 26.13 6.23 -0.58
N VAL A 13 25.55 7.04 0.29
CA VAL A 13 24.35 6.72 1.09
C VAL A 13 23.32 7.81 0.93
N GLY A 14 22.04 7.45 1.00
CA GLY A 14 20.95 8.43 1.01
C GLY A 14 19.61 7.90 0.50
N SER A 15 18.65 8.80 0.38
CA SER A 15 17.30 8.53 -0.12
C SER A 15 17.25 8.44 -1.65
N CYS A 16 16.05 8.18 -2.20
CA CYS A 16 15.78 8.25 -3.63
C CYS A 16 16.21 9.60 -4.24
N GLU A 17 16.06 10.70 -3.50
CA GLU A 17 16.50 12.03 -3.92
C GLU A 17 18.01 12.15 -4.02
N ALA A 18 18.74 11.65 -3.02
CA ALA A 18 20.20 11.63 -3.05
C ALA A 18 20.73 10.79 -4.23
N SER A 19 20.08 9.66 -4.53
CA SER A 19 20.40 8.83 -5.69
C SER A 19 20.14 9.56 -7.02
N CYS A 20 19.02 10.27 -7.12
CA CYS A 20 18.71 11.09 -8.30
C CYS A 20 19.73 12.21 -8.49
N ASP A 21 20.10 12.91 -7.42
CA ASP A 21 21.09 13.99 -7.43
C ASP A 21 22.46 13.48 -7.90
N PHE A 22 22.92 12.37 -7.33
CA PHE A 22 24.18 11.72 -7.72
C PHE A 22 24.17 11.37 -9.22
N THR A 23 23.09 10.75 -9.69
CA THR A 23 22.95 10.35 -11.09
C THR A 23 22.96 11.55 -12.03
N VAL A 24 22.28 12.63 -11.67
CA VAL A 24 22.30 13.88 -12.46
C VAL A 24 23.72 14.45 -12.54
N TYR A 25 24.49 14.44 -11.45
CA TYR A 25 25.88 14.90 -11.48
C TYR A 25 26.75 14.05 -12.41
N VAL A 26 26.66 12.73 -12.31
CA VAL A 26 27.43 11.80 -13.16
C VAL A 26 27.12 12.04 -14.64
N LEU A 27 25.84 12.07 -15.01
CA LEU A 27 25.45 12.25 -16.41
C LEU A 27 25.89 13.61 -16.95
N ARG A 28 25.73 14.68 -16.17
CA ARG A 28 26.13 16.01 -16.63
C ARG A 28 27.64 16.21 -16.70
N ALA A 29 28.41 15.56 -15.84
CA ALA A 29 29.87 15.53 -15.95
C ALA A 29 30.33 14.84 -17.26
N LEU A 30 29.53 13.90 -17.77
CA LEU A 30 29.74 13.23 -19.05
C LEU A 30 29.12 13.97 -20.25
N GLY A 31 28.58 15.18 -20.06
CA GLY A 31 27.93 15.94 -21.13
C GLY A 31 26.54 15.40 -21.53
N ILE A 32 25.95 14.50 -20.75
CA ILE A 32 24.63 13.92 -21.01
C ILE A 32 23.56 14.77 -20.31
N PRO A 33 22.61 15.38 -21.04
CA PRO A 33 21.57 16.18 -20.42
C PRO A 33 20.60 15.31 -19.62
N ALA A 34 20.47 15.60 -18.33
CA ALA A 34 19.60 14.86 -17.42
C ALA A 34 18.88 15.79 -16.44
N ALA A 35 17.71 15.35 -15.98
CA ALA A 35 16.90 16.03 -14.97
C ALA A 35 16.30 15.02 -13.98
N THR A 36 15.49 15.54 -13.06
CA THR A 36 14.74 14.75 -12.08
C THR A 36 13.27 15.07 -12.25
N ASP A 37 12.46 14.02 -12.39
CA ASP A 37 11.01 14.11 -12.38
C ASP A 37 10.48 13.63 -11.03
N ILE A 38 9.34 14.17 -10.61
CA ILE A 38 8.75 13.99 -9.29
C ILE A 38 7.22 13.98 -9.36
N TYR A 39 6.60 13.22 -8.46
CA TYR A 39 5.27 13.53 -7.93
C TYR A 39 5.35 13.64 -6.41
N HIS A 40 4.67 14.62 -5.82
CA HIS A 40 4.68 14.82 -4.37
C HIS A 40 3.77 13.83 -3.62
N TYR A 41 2.66 13.44 -4.26
CA TYR A 41 1.72 12.46 -3.73
C TYR A 41 1.29 11.53 -4.87
N GLY A 42 1.55 10.23 -4.72
CA GLY A 42 1.09 9.22 -5.66
C GLY A 42 -0.26 8.61 -5.25
N PRO A 43 -1.13 8.20 -6.19
CA PRO A 43 -2.45 7.62 -5.91
C PRO A 43 -2.45 6.35 -5.03
N GLY A 44 -1.32 5.64 -4.95
CA GLY A 44 -1.23 4.35 -4.26
C GLY A 44 -0.85 4.42 -2.79
N LYS A 45 0.34 4.94 -2.49
CA LYS A 45 0.89 4.99 -1.12
C LYS A 45 0.77 6.37 -0.48
N GLY A 46 0.31 7.37 -1.23
CA GLY A 46 0.36 8.74 -0.75
C GLY A 46 1.76 9.33 -0.60
N ALA A 47 2.81 8.56 -0.88
CA ALA A 47 4.19 9.01 -0.77
C ALA A 47 4.65 9.65 -2.08
N GLY A 48 5.51 10.66 -1.95
CA GLY A 48 6.21 11.22 -3.10
C GLY A 48 7.25 10.24 -3.66
N HIS A 49 7.56 10.41 -4.94
CA HIS A 49 8.60 9.64 -5.61
C HIS A 49 9.37 10.51 -6.59
N VAL A 50 10.66 10.22 -6.72
CA VAL A 50 11.56 10.89 -7.66
C VAL A 50 12.30 9.87 -8.51
N TRP A 51 12.60 10.24 -9.73
CA TRP A 51 13.42 9.45 -10.63
C TRP A 51 14.19 10.35 -11.60
N ASN A 52 15.16 9.76 -12.29
CA ASN A 52 15.93 10.48 -13.29
C ASN A 52 15.26 10.41 -14.65
N VAL A 53 15.48 11.46 -15.44
CA VAL A 53 15.21 11.45 -16.87
C VAL A 53 16.46 11.91 -17.60
N LEU A 54 16.76 11.29 -18.73
CA LEU A 54 17.75 11.81 -19.68
C LEU A 54 17.03 12.38 -20.89
N ARG A 55 17.59 13.45 -21.46
CA ARG A 55 17.13 13.96 -22.75
C ARG A 55 17.96 13.30 -23.83
N ASP A 56 17.31 12.56 -24.71
CA ASP A 56 17.99 11.84 -25.78
C ASP A 56 18.29 12.74 -26.99
N THR A 57 18.91 12.16 -28.02
CA THR A 57 19.30 12.87 -29.25
C THR A 57 18.13 13.34 -30.10
N THR A 58 16.91 12.82 -29.88
CA THR A 58 15.69 13.32 -30.53
C THR A 58 15.05 14.48 -29.76
N GLY A 59 15.57 14.78 -28.58
CA GLY A 59 15.04 15.79 -27.68
C GLY A 59 13.94 15.28 -26.75
N GLY A 60 13.56 14.00 -26.85
CA GLY A 60 12.61 13.33 -25.96
C GLY A 60 13.25 12.99 -24.61
N TYR A 61 12.42 12.74 -23.60
CA TYR A 61 12.87 12.41 -22.25
C TYR A 61 12.62 10.94 -21.95
N VAL A 62 13.66 10.24 -21.50
CA VAL A 62 13.62 8.81 -21.18
C VAL A 62 13.75 8.65 -19.66
N PRO A 63 12.69 8.19 -18.97
CA PRO A 63 12.73 7.97 -17.53
C PRO A 63 13.51 6.72 -17.19
N PHE A 64 14.26 6.77 -16.10
CA PHE A 64 14.97 5.63 -15.56
C PHE A 64 15.30 5.81 -14.08
N TRP A 65 15.62 4.68 -13.45
CA TRP A 65 16.19 4.57 -12.13
C TRP A 65 17.57 3.93 -12.23
N PHE A 66 18.60 4.65 -11.78
CA PHE A 66 20.02 4.32 -11.97
C PHE A 66 20.39 2.85 -11.66
N ILE A 67 19.70 2.20 -10.71
CA ILE A 67 19.98 0.83 -10.27
C ILE A 67 18.85 -0.15 -10.60
N GLN A 68 17.63 0.32 -10.91
CA GLN A 68 16.46 -0.55 -10.99
C GLN A 68 15.96 -0.79 -12.42
N THR A 69 16.19 0.14 -13.34
CA THR A 69 15.61 0.06 -14.69
C THR A 69 16.65 0.28 -15.75
N LYS A 70 16.57 -0.50 -16.83
CA LYS A 70 17.28 -0.21 -18.06
C LYS A 70 16.78 1.11 -18.64
N VAL A 71 17.71 1.90 -19.19
CA VAL A 71 17.37 3.10 -19.96
C VAL A 71 16.80 2.67 -21.30
N GLU A 72 15.51 2.91 -21.51
CA GLU A 72 14.81 2.48 -22.73
C GLU A 72 13.66 3.43 -23.08
N ARG A 73 13.57 3.82 -24.37
CA ARG A 73 12.47 4.65 -24.88
C ARG A 73 11.13 3.93 -24.70
N GLY A 74 10.13 4.65 -24.22
CA GLY A 74 8.83 4.04 -23.87
C GLY A 74 8.88 3.15 -22.63
N GLY A 75 10.02 3.11 -21.93
CA GLY A 75 10.15 2.44 -20.65
C GLY A 75 9.17 3.03 -19.64
N SER A 76 8.51 2.16 -18.90
CA SER A 76 7.58 2.53 -17.85
C SER A 76 7.93 1.76 -16.60
N ASP A 77 8.03 2.48 -15.49
CA ASP A 77 8.09 1.85 -14.17
C ASP A 77 6.71 1.34 -13.75
N LYS A 78 5.71 1.38 -14.64
CA LYS A 78 4.25 1.14 -14.56
C LYS A 78 3.51 1.99 -13.51
N ARG A 79 4.18 2.72 -12.60
CA ARG A 79 3.59 3.37 -11.41
C ARG A 79 2.52 4.38 -11.80
N GLU A 80 1.41 4.37 -11.07
CA GLU A 80 0.40 5.43 -11.10
C GLU A 80 1.02 6.72 -10.52
N LYS A 81 0.94 7.83 -11.26
CA LYS A 81 1.63 9.10 -10.95
C LYS A 81 0.64 10.23 -10.62
N GLY A 82 -0.55 10.22 -11.21
CA GLY A 82 -1.53 11.30 -11.20
C GLY A 82 -1.08 12.50 -12.03
N LYS A 83 0.03 13.12 -11.63
CA LYS A 83 0.69 14.26 -12.25
C LYS A 83 2.21 14.13 -12.10
N VAL A 84 2.96 14.53 -13.12
CA VAL A 84 4.43 14.49 -13.09
C VAL A 84 5.00 15.88 -13.29
N TYR A 85 5.94 16.25 -12.44
CA TYR A 85 6.64 17.52 -12.50
C TYR A 85 8.14 17.31 -12.69
N ARG A 86 8.76 18.10 -13.55
CA ARG A 86 10.22 18.12 -13.76
C ARG A 86 10.85 19.25 -12.97
N ARG A 87 11.90 18.96 -12.21
CA ARG A 87 12.74 19.95 -11.56
C ARG A 87 13.57 20.71 -12.61
N CYS A 88 13.40 22.03 -12.68
CA CYS A 88 14.06 22.93 -13.62
C CYS A 88 14.97 23.93 -12.88
N PHE A 89 15.99 24.48 -13.56
CA PHE A 89 16.82 25.56 -13.00
C PHE A 89 16.18 26.93 -13.21
N GLY A 90 15.57 27.14 -14.37
CA GLY A 90 14.85 28.37 -14.70
C GLY A 90 13.42 28.31 -14.19
N ALA A 91 12.90 29.47 -13.79
CA ALA A 91 11.48 29.62 -13.48
C ALA A 91 10.63 29.31 -14.71
N GLN A 92 9.60 28.49 -14.54
CA GLN A 92 8.65 28.11 -15.59
C GLN A 92 7.62 29.22 -15.80
N GLN A 93 6.73 29.07 -16.78
CA GLN A 93 5.58 29.98 -16.90
C GLN A 93 4.57 29.71 -15.78
N GLU A 94 3.91 30.76 -15.27
CA GLU A 94 2.82 30.57 -14.31
C GLU A 94 1.63 29.87 -14.99
N LYS A 95 1.15 28.79 -14.38
CA LYS A 95 -0.06 28.08 -14.84
C LYS A 95 -1.31 28.94 -14.67
N VAL A 96 -1.37 29.71 -13.59
CA VAL A 96 -2.41 30.70 -13.30
C VAL A 96 -1.72 32.02 -12.99
N SER A 97 -2.12 33.08 -13.69
CA SER A 97 -1.52 34.41 -13.53
C SER A 97 -1.59 34.88 -12.07
N GLY A 98 -0.43 35.28 -11.52
CA GLY A 98 -0.29 35.78 -10.16
C GLY A 98 -0.23 34.72 -9.06
N ILE A 99 -0.30 33.42 -9.39
CA ILE A 99 -0.34 32.33 -8.42
C ILE A 99 0.87 32.31 -7.48
N ARG A 100 2.05 32.72 -7.95
CA ARG A 100 3.27 32.72 -7.12
C ARG A 100 3.22 33.68 -5.96
N ARG A 101 2.53 34.82 -6.15
CA ARG A 101 2.40 35.89 -5.15
C ARG A 101 1.24 35.62 -4.20
N ASP A 102 0.34 34.71 -4.56
CA ASP A 102 -0.81 34.36 -3.75
C ASP A 102 -0.39 33.53 -2.53
N ARG A 103 -0.60 34.09 -1.33
CA ARG A 103 -0.23 33.44 -0.08
C ARG A 103 -1.17 32.30 0.30
N SER A 104 -2.38 32.25 -0.28
CA SER A 104 -3.34 31.17 -0.03
C SER A 104 -2.96 29.86 -0.71
N VAL A 105 -2.05 29.89 -1.70
CA VAL A 105 -1.64 28.69 -2.43
C VAL A 105 -0.40 28.06 -1.78
N PRO A 106 -0.43 26.78 -1.38
CA PRO A 106 0.72 26.06 -0.83
C PRO A 106 1.91 25.98 -1.80
N PHE A 107 3.12 25.95 -1.26
CA PHE A 107 4.36 25.99 -2.04
C PHE A 107 4.46 24.92 -3.14
N PRO A 108 4.15 23.63 -2.91
CA PRO A 108 4.29 22.61 -3.96
C PRO A 108 3.42 22.88 -5.21
N LEU A 109 2.29 23.59 -5.07
CA LEU A 109 1.37 23.89 -6.17
C LEU A 109 1.74 25.17 -6.94
N LYS A 110 2.69 25.96 -6.42
CA LYS A 110 3.14 27.23 -7.03
C LYS A 110 4.65 27.31 -7.22
N ASP A 111 5.37 26.22 -7.02
CA ASP A 111 6.83 26.17 -7.14
C ASP A 111 7.23 26.61 -8.57
N PRO A 112 7.97 27.72 -8.72
CA PRO A 112 8.36 28.20 -10.03
C PRO A 112 9.31 27.26 -10.76
N TYR A 113 9.96 26.33 -10.06
CA TYR A 113 10.97 25.43 -10.61
C TYR A 113 10.43 24.05 -10.97
N LEU A 114 9.11 23.86 -10.88
CA LEU A 114 8.43 22.65 -11.32
C LEU A 114 7.68 22.89 -12.63
N LYS A 115 8.02 22.11 -13.66
CA LYS A 115 7.31 22.07 -14.94
C LYS A 115 6.40 20.84 -14.97
N ASP A 116 5.10 21.01 -15.23
CA ASP A 116 4.24 19.87 -15.56
C ASP A 116 4.73 19.20 -16.85
N VAL A 117 5.12 17.92 -16.72
CA VAL A 117 5.60 17.07 -17.82
C VAL A 117 4.78 15.79 -17.89
N THR A 118 3.56 15.79 -17.36
CA THR A 118 2.69 14.60 -17.38
C THR A 118 2.46 14.08 -18.81
N SER A 119 2.46 14.98 -19.80
CA SER A 119 2.37 14.65 -21.23
C SER A 119 3.59 13.92 -21.80
N ASP A 120 4.73 13.90 -21.11
CA ASP A 120 5.89 13.08 -21.49
C ASP A 120 5.64 11.59 -21.20
N TYR A 121 4.65 11.28 -20.34
CA TYR A 121 4.33 9.93 -19.87
C TYR A 121 2.99 9.41 -20.39
N PHE A 122 2.03 10.30 -20.62
CA PHE A 122 0.67 9.97 -21.05
C PHE A 122 0.23 10.91 -22.18
N PRO A 123 -0.72 10.51 -23.04
CA PRO A 123 -1.28 11.41 -24.06
C PRO A 123 -1.78 12.72 -23.43
N ALA A 124 -1.41 13.85 -24.05
CA ALA A 124 -1.88 15.16 -23.60
C ALA A 124 -3.40 15.23 -23.69
N ASN A 125 -4.05 15.73 -22.64
CA ASN A 125 -5.50 15.85 -22.55
C ASN A 125 -5.90 17.10 -21.77
N GLN A 126 -7.20 17.39 -21.81
CA GLN A 126 -7.83 18.45 -21.05
C GLN A 126 -9.09 17.89 -20.39
N VAL A 127 -9.17 18.00 -19.07
CA VAL A 127 -10.26 17.42 -18.28
C VAL A 127 -11.00 18.56 -17.60
N THR A 128 -12.28 18.73 -17.94
CA THR A 128 -13.17 19.68 -17.27
C THR A 128 -14.08 18.93 -16.32
N ILE A 129 -14.09 19.36 -15.06
CA ILE A 129 -14.86 18.72 -13.99
C ILE A 129 -15.91 19.67 -13.41
N GLU A 130 -17.02 19.08 -12.98
CA GLU A 130 -18.07 19.70 -12.18
C GLU A 130 -17.60 19.96 -10.75
N ILE A 131 -17.97 21.13 -10.25
CA ILE A 131 -17.81 21.61 -8.88
C ILE A 131 -19.21 21.80 -8.30
N ASP A 132 -19.38 21.43 -7.03
CA ASP A 132 -20.65 21.62 -6.32
C ASP A 132 -21.03 23.10 -6.33
N PRO A 133 -22.28 23.47 -6.66
CA PRO A 133 -22.72 24.86 -6.72
C PRO A 133 -22.53 25.65 -5.43
N GLN A 134 -22.41 24.99 -4.27
CA GLN A 134 -22.16 25.63 -2.98
C GLN A 134 -20.70 26.04 -2.78
N VAL A 135 -19.78 25.54 -3.60
CA VAL A 135 -18.36 25.90 -3.54
C VAL A 135 -18.14 27.16 -4.36
N ASP A 136 -17.74 28.23 -3.69
CA ASP A 136 -17.26 29.46 -4.31
C ASP A 136 -15.83 29.74 -3.83
N LYS A 137 -14.85 29.29 -4.62
CA LYS A 137 -13.42 29.43 -4.31
C LYS A 137 -12.65 29.85 -5.55
N LYS A 138 -11.67 30.73 -5.36
CA LYS A 138 -10.78 31.17 -6.44
C LYS A 138 -10.05 29.99 -7.10
N TYR A 139 -9.59 29.03 -6.30
CA TYR A 139 -8.82 27.89 -6.77
C TYR A 139 -9.50 26.58 -6.43
N ILE A 140 -9.44 25.66 -7.38
CA ILE A 140 -9.78 24.24 -7.21
C ILE A 140 -8.52 23.42 -7.45
N CYS A 141 -8.32 22.42 -6.61
CA CYS A 141 -7.23 21.48 -6.73
C CYS A 141 -7.70 20.12 -7.25
N LEU A 142 -6.85 19.47 -8.04
CA LEU A 142 -6.98 18.06 -8.39
C LEU A 142 -6.37 17.24 -7.25
N GLY A 143 -7.19 16.45 -6.58
CA GLY A 143 -6.78 15.64 -5.44
C GLY A 143 -6.64 14.16 -5.77
N VAL A 144 -5.72 13.48 -5.10
CA VAL A 144 -5.61 12.01 -5.06
C VAL A 144 -5.76 11.53 -3.63
N PHE A 145 -6.32 10.33 -3.46
CA PHE A 145 -6.42 9.71 -2.14
C PHE A 145 -5.05 9.21 -1.66
N THR A 146 -4.67 9.56 -0.44
CA THR A 146 -3.43 9.13 0.22
C THR A 146 -3.75 8.46 1.56
N LEU A 147 -2.73 7.92 2.24
CA LEU A 147 -2.87 7.38 3.60
C LEU A 147 -3.33 8.43 4.63
N GLU A 148 -3.23 9.72 4.29
CA GLU A 148 -3.57 10.86 5.16
C GLU A 148 -4.88 11.55 4.74
N GLY A 149 -5.56 11.01 3.71
CA GLY A 149 -6.75 11.60 3.08
C GLY A 149 -6.46 12.14 1.68
N CYS A 150 -7.36 12.95 1.13
CA CYS A 150 -7.16 13.48 -0.22
C CYS A 150 -6.16 14.65 -0.22
N MET A 151 -5.09 14.54 -1.00
CA MET A 151 -4.04 15.56 -1.12
C MET A 151 -4.03 16.18 -2.51
N PRO A 152 -3.82 17.51 -2.64
CA PRO A 152 -3.79 18.18 -3.92
C PRO A 152 -2.47 17.90 -4.65
N ILE A 153 -2.58 17.59 -5.94
CA ILE A 153 -1.43 17.36 -6.83
C ILE A 153 -1.39 18.33 -8.00
N ASP A 154 -2.47 19.07 -8.24
CA ASP A 154 -2.53 20.12 -9.26
C ASP A 154 -3.55 21.19 -8.88
N ILE A 155 -3.49 22.35 -9.51
CA ILE A 155 -4.36 23.51 -9.21
C ILE A 155 -4.82 24.23 -10.47
N THR A 156 -6.02 24.79 -10.43
CA THR A 156 -6.62 25.61 -11.50
C THR A 156 -7.59 26.64 -10.93
N VAL A 157 -8.14 27.51 -11.78
CA VAL A 157 -9.13 28.53 -11.42
C VAL A 157 -10.54 27.97 -11.60
N GLN A 158 -11.41 28.24 -10.63
CA GLN A 158 -12.84 27.95 -10.76
C GLN A 158 -13.50 28.90 -11.77
N LYS A 159 -14.33 28.36 -12.67
CA LYS A 159 -15.17 29.14 -13.60
C LYS A 159 -16.62 28.66 -13.48
N GLY A 160 -17.43 29.40 -12.73
CA GLY A 160 -18.78 28.96 -12.37
C GLY A 160 -18.72 27.65 -11.59
N ASN A 161 -19.50 26.65 -11.99
CA ASN A 161 -19.51 25.31 -11.39
C ASN A 161 -18.51 24.34 -12.06
N LYS A 162 -17.45 24.85 -12.70
CA LYS A 162 -16.47 24.02 -13.43
C LYS A 162 -15.03 24.40 -13.11
N ALA A 163 -14.14 23.43 -13.25
CA ALA A 163 -12.69 23.60 -13.20
C ALA A 163 -12.04 22.76 -14.30
N THR A 164 -10.98 23.26 -14.93
CA THR A 164 -10.30 22.56 -16.04
C THR A 164 -8.83 22.32 -15.73
N PHE A 165 -8.41 21.06 -15.85
CA PHE A 165 -7.04 20.59 -15.66
C PHE A 165 -6.44 20.11 -16.98
N MET A 166 -5.13 20.31 -17.15
CA MET A 166 -4.38 19.84 -18.32
C MET A 166 -3.56 18.61 -17.93
N ASN A 167 -3.32 17.71 -18.88
CA ASN A 167 -2.42 16.55 -18.76
C ASN A 167 -2.68 15.72 -17.50
N VAL A 168 -3.88 15.17 -17.37
CA VAL A 168 -4.29 14.32 -16.25
C VAL A 168 -4.09 12.85 -16.62
N GLU A 169 -3.41 12.08 -15.77
CA GLU A 169 -3.21 10.64 -16.02
C GLU A 169 -4.56 9.89 -16.06
N PRO A 170 -4.87 9.16 -17.14
CA PRO A 170 -6.06 8.30 -17.21
C PRO A 170 -6.03 7.13 -16.22
N GLY A 171 -7.21 6.69 -15.79
CA GLY A 171 -7.39 5.50 -14.95
C GLY A 171 -7.12 5.70 -13.46
N ILE A 172 -6.83 6.93 -13.03
CA ILE A 172 -6.63 7.31 -11.63
C ILE A 172 -7.92 7.91 -11.06
N LEU A 173 -8.27 7.52 -9.83
CA LEU A 173 -9.36 8.15 -9.10
C LEU A 173 -8.90 9.49 -8.53
N PHE A 174 -9.53 10.56 -9.02
CA PHE A 174 -9.31 11.91 -8.52
C PHE A 174 -10.51 12.43 -7.74
N GLN A 175 -10.28 13.46 -6.96
CA GLN A 175 -11.28 14.18 -6.18
C GLN A 175 -11.04 15.68 -6.36
N PRO A 176 -12.03 16.48 -6.82
CA PRO A 176 -11.90 17.94 -6.74
C PRO A 176 -11.83 18.37 -5.28
N LEU A 177 -10.87 19.24 -4.97
CA LEU A 177 -10.62 19.75 -3.62
C LEU A 177 -10.58 21.28 -3.58
N TYR A 178 -10.91 21.85 -2.44
CA TYR A 178 -10.58 23.23 -2.11
C TYR A 178 -10.05 23.33 -0.67
N ASP A 179 -9.33 24.42 -0.38
CA ASP A 179 -8.91 24.74 0.99
C ASP A 179 -10.00 25.56 1.70
N ASN A 180 -10.51 25.05 2.81
CA ASN A 180 -11.47 25.78 3.65
C ASN A 180 -10.81 26.65 4.73
N GLY A 181 -9.48 26.74 4.75
CA GLY A 181 -8.67 27.46 5.73
C GLY A 181 -8.12 26.57 6.85
N MET A 182 -8.57 25.32 6.94
CA MET A 182 -8.08 24.34 7.93
C MET A 182 -7.53 23.07 7.27
N LYS A 183 -8.19 22.58 6.23
CA LYS A 183 -7.84 21.33 5.56
C LYS A 183 -8.38 21.31 4.13
N TRP A 184 -7.86 20.37 3.35
CA TRP A 184 -8.43 20.01 2.06
C TRP A 184 -9.78 19.33 2.26
N VAL A 185 -10.80 19.84 1.58
CA VAL A 185 -12.15 19.27 1.56
C VAL A 185 -12.64 19.10 0.13
N ALA A 186 -13.58 18.19 -0.05
CA ALA A 186 -14.14 17.88 -1.36
C ALA A 186 -14.92 19.07 -1.93
N ALA A 187 -14.69 19.37 -3.21
CA ALA A 187 -15.40 20.41 -3.95
C ALA A 187 -16.48 19.86 -4.90
N GLY A 188 -16.69 18.55 -4.91
CA GLY A 188 -17.53 17.84 -5.88
C GLY A 188 -17.35 16.34 -5.71
N TYR A 189 -17.83 15.52 -6.65
CA TYR A 189 -17.73 14.05 -6.56
C TYR A 189 -16.37 13.51 -7.03
N PRO A 190 -15.91 12.36 -6.49
CA PRO A 190 -14.77 11.64 -7.05
C PRO A 190 -15.03 11.25 -8.51
N PHE A 191 -13.97 11.16 -9.31
CA PHE A 191 -14.08 10.82 -10.73
C PHE A 191 -12.87 10.08 -11.26
N LEU A 192 -13.11 9.28 -12.32
CA LEU A 192 -12.08 8.69 -13.17
C LEU A 192 -12.02 9.46 -14.49
N VAL A 193 -10.83 9.51 -15.09
CA VAL A 193 -10.63 9.97 -16.46
C VAL A 193 -10.27 8.76 -17.30
N ASP A 194 -10.93 8.56 -18.44
CA ASP A 194 -10.56 7.49 -19.37
C ASP A 194 -9.44 7.91 -20.35
N GLU A 195 -9.00 6.99 -21.21
CA GLU A 195 -7.92 7.28 -22.17
C GLU A 195 -8.29 8.36 -23.21
N LYS A 196 -9.57 8.66 -23.39
CA LYS A 196 -10.08 9.70 -24.28
C LYS A 196 -10.23 11.06 -23.58
N GLY A 197 -10.03 11.10 -22.26
CA GLY A 197 -10.22 12.30 -21.44
C GLY A 197 -11.65 12.47 -20.93
N GLU A 198 -12.52 11.48 -21.11
CA GLU A 198 -13.91 11.53 -20.62
C GLU A 198 -13.96 11.29 -19.12
N VAL A 199 -14.82 12.04 -18.45
CA VAL A 199 -14.96 12.02 -16.99
C VAL A 199 -16.10 11.10 -16.57
N LYS A 200 -15.79 10.10 -15.75
CA LYS A 200 -16.78 9.23 -15.11
C LYS A 200 -16.85 9.52 -13.62
N TYR A 201 -17.98 10.05 -13.16
CA TYR A 201 -18.20 10.37 -11.76
C TYR A 201 -18.65 9.16 -10.93
N HIS A 202 -18.16 9.11 -9.69
CA HIS A 202 -18.65 8.25 -8.64
C HIS A 202 -19.60 9.03 -7.73
N LYS A 203 -20.84 9.20 -8.22
CA LYS A 203 -21.95 9.80 -7.45
C LYS A 203 -22.70 8.65 -6.75
N PRO A 204 -22.74 8.60 -5.41
CA PRO A 204 -23.43 7.53 -4.69
C PRO A 204 -24.94 7.59 -4.97
N ASP A 205 -25.51 6.47 -5.41
CA ASP A 205 -26.96 6.32 -5.58
C ASP A 205 -27.57 5.75 -4.30
N CYS A 206 -28.16 6.62 -3.49
CA CYS A 206 -28.79 6.22 -2.23
C CYS A 206 -30.13 5.50 -2.40
N ALA A 207 -30.73 5.49 -3.60
CA ALA A 207 -31.95 4.76 -3.89
C ALA A 207 -31.66 3.28 -4.19
N VAL A 208 -30.48 2.97 -4.74
CA VAL A 208 -30.04 1.60 -5.03
C VAL A 208 -28.91 1.21 -4.08
N LYS A 209 -29.19 0.28 -3.17
CA LYS A 209 -28.24 -0.15 -2.14
C LYS A 209 -27.88 -1.62 -2.28
N GLY A 210 -26.63 -1.94 -1.98
CA GLY A 210 -26.13 -3.31 -1.90
C GLY A 210 -25.48 -3.62 -0.55
N SER A 211 -24.88 -4.80 -0.47
CA SER A 211 -24.08 -5.24 0.66
C SER A 211 -22.73 -5.78 0.18
N MET A 212 -21.81 -5.99 1.11
CA MET A 212 -20.44 -6.41 0.81
C MET A 212 -19.75 -7.02 2.01
N ASP A 213 -18.99 -8.10 1.78
CA ASP A 213 -18.08 -8.67 2.76
C ASP A 213 -16.65 -8.14 2.54
N LEU A 214 -16.10 -7.49 3.56
CA LEU A 214 -14.77 -6.91 3.54
C LEU A 214 -13.81 -7.80 4.30
N ASN A 215 -12.66 -8.12 3.68
CA ASN A 215 -11.60 -8.89 4.34
C ASN A 215 -10.28 -8.11 4.48
N ARG A 216 -10.15 -6.94 3.84
CA ARG A 216 -8.94 -6.12 3.87
C ARG A 216 -9.22 -4.62 3.79
N LYS A 217 -8.31 -3.83 4.36
CA LYS A 217 -8.31 -2.34 4.28
C LYS A 217 -7.35 -1.77 3.23
N PHE A 218 -6.47 -2.61 2.66
CA PHE A 218 -5.53 -2.24 1.61
C PHE A 218 -5.36 -3.38 0.59
N LEU A 219 -4.99 -3.00 -0.64
CA LEU A 219 -4.90 -3.93 -1.77
C LEU A 219 -3.84 -5.03 -1.55
N LEU A 220 -4.17 -6.26 -1.96
CA LEU A 220 -3.25 -7.40 -1.87
C LEU A 220 -2.31 -7.45 -3.08
N ARG A 221 -1.12 -6.86 -2.93
CA ARG A 221 -0.07 -6.82 -3.97
C ARG A 221 0.48 -8.19 -4.31
N GLN A 222 1.03 -8.34 -5.51
CA GLN A 222 1.54 -9.64 -5.99
C GLN A 222 2.60 -10.24 -5.05
N TYR A 223 3.59 -9.47 -4.61
CA TYR A 223 4.62 -9.97 -3.70
C TYR A 223 4.06 -10.45 -2.35
N LEU A 224 2.92 -9.91 -1.89
CA LEU A 224 2.26 -10.39 -0.68
C LEU A 224 1.61 -11.75 -0.91
N LYS A 225 1.08 -12.01 -2.10
CA LYS A 225 0.59 -13.35 -2.48
C LYS A 225 1.75 -14.35 -2.46
N ASP A 226 2.93 -13.93 -2.92
CA ASP A 226 4.12 -14.78 -2.88
C ASP A 226 4.50 -15.11 -1.42
N TYR A 227 4.43 -14.14 -0.50
CA TYR A 227 4.64 -14.38 0.94
C TYR A 227 3.62 -15.34 1.54
N LEU A 228 2.32 -15.17 1.23
CA LEU A 228 1.28 -16.08 1.71
C LEU A 228 1.50 -17.50 1.16
N SER A 229 1.93 -17.64 -0.10
CA SER A 229 2.20 -18.95 -0.72
C SER A 229 3.50 -19.62 -0.25
N ALA A 230 4.39 -18.87 0.43
CA ALA A 230 5.69 -19.36 0.87
C ALA A 230 5.55 -20.52 1.86
N VAL A 231 4.47 -20.54 2.65
CA VAL A 231 4.21 -21.57 3.66
C VAL A 231 3.57 -22.85 3.09
N VAL A 232 3.15 -22.85 1.81
CA VAL A 232 2.50 -24.03 1.21
C VAL A 232 3.49 -25.19 1.15
N GLY A 233 3.08 -26.33 1.70
CA GLY A 233 3.85 -27.56 1.84
C GLY A 233 4.51 -27.72 3.22
N ASP A 234 4.59 -26.64 4.00
CA ASP A 234 5.23 -26.64 5.32
C ASP A 234 4.45 -27.50 6.31
N LYS A 235 5.17 -28.05 7.28
CA LYS A 235 4.67 -29.05 8.23
C LYS A 235 4.77 -28.54 9.66
N ILE A 236 3.77 -28.92 10.45
CA ILE A 236 3.74 -28.73 11.89
C ILE A 236 3.67 -30.13 12.52
N GLU A 237 4.71 -30.48 13.27
CA GLU A 237 4.89 -31.80 13.88
C GLU A 237 4.94 -31.68 15.40
N GLY A 238 4.41 -32.67 16.10
CA GLY A 238 4.50 -32.81 17.56
C GLY A 238 5.28 -34.05 17.96
N ALA A 239 6.10 -33.94 19.00
CA ALA A 239 6.95 -35.01 19.53
C ALA A 239 7.03 -34.96 21.07
N ASN A 240 7.48 -36.05 21.71
CA ASN A 240 7.85 -36.07 23.12
C ASN A 240 9.37 -36.23 23.33
N HIS A 241 10.11 -36.63 22.30
CA HIS A 241 11.57 -36.58 22.28
C HIS A 241 12.08 -35.35 21.54
N SER A 242 13.15 -34.72 22.06
CA SER A 242 13.71 -33.49 21.48
C SER A 242 14.40 -33.70 20.14
N ASP A 243 14.75 -34.93 19.79
CA ASP A 243 15.29 -35.32 18.49
C ASP A 243 14.19 -35.60 17.44
N PHE A 244 12.92 -35.50 17.83
CA PHE A 244 11.75 -35.76 16.99
C PHE A 244 11.70 -37.19 16.42
N SER A 245 12.34 -38.16 17.07
CA SER A 245 12.27 -39.58 16.70
C SER A 245 10.85 -40.16 16.78
N ASP A 246 9.99 -39.60 17.62
CA ASP A 246 8.58 -39.98 17.81
C ASP A 246 7.58 -39.00 17.16
N ALA A 247 8.05 -38.17 16.24
CA ALA A 247 7.25 -37.10 15.64
C ALA A 247 5.97 -37.61 14.95
N CYS A 248 4.88 -36.88 15.17
CA CYS A 248 3.61 -37.06 14.50
C CYS A 248 3.26 -35.77 13.75
N LEU A 249 2.83 -35.89 12.49
CA LEU A 249 2.30 -34.76 11.74
C LEU A 249 0.99 -34.28 12.36
N LEU A 250 0.95 -33.02 12.78
CA LEU A 250 -0.26 -32.36 13.31
C LEU A 250 -1.02 -31.64 12.21
N HIS A 251 -0.28 -30.96 11.32
CA HIS A 251 -0.85 -30.23 10.19
C HIS A 251 0.18 -30.09 9.06
N GLN A 252 -0.30 -30.12 7.82
CA GLN A 252 0.46 -29.71 6.64
C GLN A 252 -0.34 -28.65 5.91
N ILE A 253 0.32 -27.57 5.52
CA ILE A 253 -0.29 -26.48 4.77
C ILE A 253 -0.37 -26.92 3.31
N VAL A 254 -1.56 -27.15 2.78
CA VAL A 254 -1.75 -27.71 1.43
C VAL A 254 -2.22 -26.69 0.39
N ASP A 255 -2.67 -25.51 0.83
CA ASP A 255 -3.16 -24.44 -0.04
C ASP A 255 -2.73 -23.07 0.49
N THR A 256 -2.80 -22.06 -0.37
CA THR A 256 -2.40 -20.69 -0.06
C THR A 256 -3.38 -20.05 0.93
N PRO A 257 -2.90 -19.56 2.10
CA PRO A 257 -3.67 -18.76 3.03
C PRO A 257 -4.37 -17.57 2.36
N LYS A 258 -5.67 -17.41 2.63
CA LYS A 258 -6.51 -16.33 2.04
C LYS A 258 -6.71 -15.13 2.97
N VAL A 259 -6.36 -15.27 4.24
CA VAL A 259 -6.45 -14.27 5.31
C VAL A 259 -5.21 -14.36 6.21
N SER A 260 -5.03 -13.43 7.15
CA SER A 260 -3.85 -13.38 8.01
C SER A 260 -3.74 -14.62 8.90
N TYR A 261 -4.80 -14.96 9.63
CA TYR A 261 -4.81 -16.11 10.54
C TYR A 261 -5.43 -17.34 9.88
N GLN A 262 -4.74 -18.46 9.98
CA GLN A 262 -5.23 -19.77 9.54
C GLN A 262 -5.46 -20.65 10.76
N VAL A 263 -6.52 -21.44 10.74
CA VAL A 263 -6.87 -22.35 11.84
C VAL A 263 -6.80 -23.78 11.33
N ALA A 264 -6.10 -24.63 12.08
CA ALA A 264 -6.02 -26.05 11.83
C ALA A 264 -6.43 -26.85 13.08
N TYR A 265 -7.11 -27.97 12.84
CA TYR A 265 -7.60 -28.88 13.88
C TYR A 265 -6.94 -30.25 13.72
N PRO A 266 -5.86 -30.53 14.49
CA PRO A 266 -5.17 -31.82 14.42
C PRO A 266 -6.11 -32.99 14.74
N GLN A 267 -6.05 -34.05 13.93
CA GLN A 267 -6.89 -35.24 14.13
C GLN A 267 -6.44 -36.11 15.31
N PHE A 268 -5.15 -36.04 15.67
CA PHE A 268 -4.53 -36.91 16.67
C PHE A 268 -4.58 -36.29 18.07
N ARG A 269 -5.10 -37.04 19.05
CA ARG A 269 -5.30 -36.59 20.43
C ARG A 269 -4.19 -36.98 21.40
N LYS A 270 -2.98 -37.26 20.91
CA LYS A 270 -1.82 -37.52 21.77
C LYS A 270 -1.38 -36.21 22.46
N ARG A 271 -0.57 -36.35 23.50
CA ARG A 271 0.11 -35.20 24.14
C ARG A 271 1.52 -35.06 23.55
N TYR A 272 1.97 -33.84 23.40
CA TYR A 272 3.24 -33.49 22.80
C TYR A 272 3.95 -32.46 23.69
N ARG A 273 5.25 -32.62 23.90
CA ARG A 273 6.06 -31.64 24.61
C ARG A 273 6.75 -30.68 23.65
N TYR A 274 7.20 -31.19 22.49
CA TYR A 274 7.93 -30.42 21.50
C TYR A 274 7.08 -30.24 20.24
N ILE A 275 7.16 -29.06 19.65
CA ILE A 275 6.52 -28.72 18.38
C ILE A 275 7.57 -28.22 17.42
N ARG A 276 7.58 -28.74 16.19
CA ARG A 276 8.47 -28.29 15.13
C ARG A 276 7.67 -27.81 13.94
N TYR A 277 7.99 -26.60 13.50
CA TYR A 277 7.56 -26.10 12.19
C TYR A 277 8.73 -26.28 11.22
N THR A 278 8.47 -26.89 10.07
CA THR A 278 9.49 -27.15 9.04
C THR A 278 9.00 -26.69 7.68
N SER A 279 9.81 -25.87 7.03
CA SER A 279 9.59 -25.47 5.65
C SER A 279 9.95 -26.59 4.66
N THR A 280 9.36 -26.57 3.47
CA THR A 280 9.74 -27.52 2.41
C THR A 280 11.23 -27.40 2.02
N PRO A 281 11.87 -28.49 1.53
CA PRO A 281 13.27 -28.46 1.11
C PRO A 281 13.60 -27.43 0.01
N GLU A 282 12.58 -26.98 -0.73
CA GLU A 282 12.73 -26.06 -1.85
C GLU A 282 12.52 -24.59 -1.47
N LYS A 283 11.93 -24.31 -0.30
CA LYS A 283 11.51 -22.97 0.13
C LYS A 283 12.21 -22.52 1.40
N THR A 284 12.31 -21.20 1.56
CA THR A 284 12.72 -20.59 2.82
C THR A 284 11.54 -20.53 3.80
N LEU A 285 11.83 -20.54 5.10
CA LEU A 285 10.82 -20.41 6.14
C LEU A 285 10.39 -18.95 6.26
N GLN A 286 9.09 -18.70 6.23
CA GLN A 286 8.47 -17.38 6.40
C GLN A 286 7.21 -17.46 7.27
N LEU A 287 7.38 -17.38 8.58
CA LEU A 287 6.31 -17.59 9.56
C LEU A 287 6.23 -16.43 10.55
N ALA A 288 5.08 -15.76 10.61
CA ALA A 288 4.82 -14.69 11.56
C ALA A 288 4.38 -15.24 12.92
N GLU A 289 3.38 -16.11 12.95
CA GLU A 289 2.85 -16.66 14.20
C GLU A 289 2.57 -18.16 14.11
N LEU A 290 2.74 -18.83 15.25
CA LEU A 290 2.32 -20.19 15.54
C LEU A 290 1.84 -20.24 17.00
N GLN A 291 0.55 -20.43 17.15
CA GLN A 291 -0.13 -20.49 18.44
C GLN A 291 -0.86 -21.83 18.58
N LEU A 292 -0.85 -22.36 19.80
CA LEU A 292 -1.36 -23.68 20.13
C LEU A 292 -2.37 -23.55 21.25
N PHE A 293 -3.46 -24.31 21.19
CA PHE A 293 -4.55 -24.23 22.15
C PHE A 293 -4.97 -25.64 22.59
N ARG A 294 -5.30 -25.76 23.89
CA ARG A 294 -5.70 -27.05 24.47
C ARG A 294 -7.07 -27.50 24.01
N LYS A 295 -7.97 -26.54 23.75
CA LYS A 295 -9.31 -26.75 23.21
C LYS A 295 -9.60 -25.80 22.05
N VAL A 296 -10.61 -26.15 21.25
CA VAL A 296 -11.08 -25.35 20.12
C VAL A 296 -11.55 -23.96 20.55
N ASP A 297 -12.28 -23.85 21.66
CA ASP A 297 -12.90 -22.59 22.12
C ASP A 297 -12.00 -21.76 23.04
N ASP A 298 -10.79 -22.25 23.37
CA ASP A 298 -9.87 -21.54 24.25
C ASP A 298 -9.41 -20.22 23.60
N GLN A 299 -9.42 -19.15 24.40
CA GLN A 299 -8.81 -17.87 24.06
C GLN A 299 -7.36 -17.75 24.55
N GLU A 300 -6.97 -18.59 25.52
CA GLU A 300 -5.63 -18.60 26.08
C GLU A 300 -4.73 -19.58 25.32
N LYS A 301 -3.65 -19.07 24.72
CA LYS A 301 -2.64 -19.88 24.03
C LYS A 301 -1.75 -20.63 25.03
N ILE A 302 -1.29 -21.82 24.66
CA ILE A 302 -0.27 -22.57 25.38
C ILE A 302 1.05 -21.79 25.31
N ALA A 303 1.66 -21.52 26.47
CA ALA A 303 2.98 -20.92 26.54
C ALA A 303 4.03 -21.88 25.97
N ALA A 304 4.86 -21.39 25.07
CA ALA A 304 5.87 -22.17 24.37
C ALA A 304 7.17 -21.36 24.25
N LYS A 305 8.31 -22.01 24.47
CA LYS A 305 9.64 -21.40 24.33
C LYS A 305 10.33 -21.94 23.09
N VAL A 306 10.83 -21.07 22.23
CA VAL A 306 11.71 -21.51 21.13
C VAL A 306 13.04 -21.98 21.72
N ILE A 307 13.42 -23.22 21.43
CA ILE A 307 14.63 -23.87 21.98
C ILE A 307 15.68 -24.18 20.92
N ASP A 308 15.29 -24.27 19.66
CA ASP A 308 16.19 -24.59 18.54
C ASP A 308 15.59 -24.09 17.21
N GLY A 309 16.43 -23.97 16.19
CA GLY A 309 15.99 -23.68 14.83
C GLY A 309 17.11 -23.29 13.88
N SER A 310 16.70 -22.97 12.67
CA SER A 310 17.52 -22.38 11.62
C SER A 310 18.01 -20.96 11.93
N ASN A 311 19.01 -20.48 11.20
CA ASN A 311 19.48 -19.11 11.33
C ASN A 311 18.62 -18.11 10.53
N ALA A 312 18.37 -16.94 11.12
CA ALA A 312 17.69 -15.86 10.44
C ALA A 312 18.51 -15.36 9.23
N PHE A 313 17.82 -14.93 8.18
CA PHE A 313 18.44 -14.42 6.96
C PHE A 313 19.18 -13.09 7.19
N ILE A 314 18.56 -12.20 7.96
CA ILE A 314 19.03 -10.84 8.21
C ILE A 314 19.25 -10.69 9.71
N ALA A 315 20.35 -10.05 10.10
CA ALA A 315 20.64 -9.70 11.49
C ALA A 315 19.76 -8.52 11.96
N ASP A 316 18.45 -8.78 12.02
CA ASP A 316 17.41 -7.87 12.49
C ASP A 316 16.47 -8.68 13.37
N ASP A 317 16.31 -8.28 14.62
CA ASP A 317 15.54 -9.01 15.62
C ASP A 317 14.10 -9.29 15.14
N ARG A 318 13.51 -8.39 14.34
CA ARG A 318 12.16 -8.55 13.79
C ARG A 318 12.01 -9.78 12.89
N PHE A 319 13.12 -10.35 12.43
CA PHE A 319 13.14 -11.50 11.51
C PHE A 319 13.62 -12.81 12.15
N ASP A 320 13.83 -12.81 13.47
CA ASP A 320 14.42 -13.92 14.20
C ASP A 320 13.42 -15.05 14.51
N ARG A 321 13.94 -16.24 14.81
CA ARG A 321 13.15 -17.43 15.19
C ARG A 321 12.28 -17.20 16.43
N PHE A 322 12.67 -16.29 17.32
CA PHE A 322 11.89 -15.96 18.53
C PHE A 322 10.59 -15.21 18.23
N LYS A 323 10.38 -14.77 16.99
CA LYS A 323 9.19 -14.03 16.57
C LYS A 323 8.00 -14.91 16.24
N VAL A 324 8.20 -16.22 16.06
CA VAL A 324 7.12 -17.14 15.65
C VAL A 324 5.97 -17.30 16.66
N ASN A 325 6.04 -16.71 17.85
CA ASN A 325 4.98 -16.81 18.86
C ASN A 325 4.88 -15.59 19.80
N ASP A 326 5.43 -14.44 19.39
CA ASP A 326 5.50 -13.23 20.24
C ASP A 326 4.17 -12.45 20.31
N GLY A 327 3.21 -12.77 19.44
CA GLY A 327 1.91 -12.14 19.35
C GLY A 327 1.85 -10.94 18.39
N ASP A 328 2.96 -10.59 17.72
CA ASP A 328 3.03 -9.50 16.75
C ASP A 328 3.11 -10.05 15.33
N GLY A 329 1.98 -10.08 14.62
CA GLY A 329 1.96 -10.58 13.24
C GLY A 329 2.71 -9.73 12.19
N LEU A 330 3.40 -8.65 12.59
CA LEU A 330 4.33 -7.89 11.73
C LEU A 330 5.81 -8.25 11.96
N THR A 331 6.14 -9.00 13.01
CA THR A 331 7.41 -9.72 13.14
C THR A 331 7.25 -11.13 12.56
N PHE A 332 8.33 -11.72 12.06
CA PHE A 332 8.25 -13.05 11.44
C PHE A 332 9.62 -13.71 11.29
N PHE A 333 9.70 -15.01 11.50
CA PHE A 333 10.94 -15.73 11.22
C PHE A 333 11.16 -15.86 9.70
N LEU A 334 12.30 -15.36 9.22
CA LEU A 334 12.71 -15.42 7.82
C LEU A 334 14.09 -16.07 7.70
N THR A 335 14.21 -17.14 6.91
CA THR A 335 15.48 -17.81 6.65
C THR A 335 16.01 -17.58 5.24
N LYS A 336 17.33 -17.74 5.07
CA LYS A 336 17.97 -17.83 3.75
C LYS A 336 18.03 -19.27 3.25
N GLU A 337 18.30 -20.18 4.17
CA GLU A 337 18.37 -21.61 3.90
C GLU A 337 16.97 -22.18 3.67
N LYS A 338 16.93 -23.20 2.81
CA LYS A 338 15.72 -23.92 2.46
C LYS A 338 15.57 -25.14 3.36
N GLY A 339 14.36 -25.64 3.55
CA GLY A 339 14.11 -26.74 4.48
C GLY A 339 14.38 -26.37 5.94
N ALA A 340 14.36 -25.07 6.25
CA ALA A 340 14.56 -24.52 7.58
C ALA A 340 13.47 -24.97 8.56
N PHE A 341 13.79 -24.91 9.85
CA PHE A 341 12.85 -25.27 10.92
C PHE A 341 12.96 -24.36 12.15
N VAL A 342 11.96 -24.45 13.02
CA VAL A 342 11.99 -23.89 14.38
C VAL A 342 11.30 -24.86 15.33
N THR A 343 11.86 -25.01 16.53
CA THR A 343 11.38 -25.94 17.56
C THR A 343 10.95 -25.18 18.82
N LEU A 344 9.75 -25.48 19.29
CA LEU A 344 9.17 -24.95 20.52
C LEU A 344 9.06 -26.05 21.59
N ASP A 345 9.46 -25.77 22.83
CA ASP A 345 9.21 -26.58 24.02
C ASP A 345 8.01 -25.99 24.78
N LEU A 346 7.00 -26.83 25.02
CA LEU A 346 5.80 -26.48 25.81
C LEU A 346 6.06 -26.62 27.33
N GLY A 347 7.25 -27.07 27.72
CA GLY A 347 7.67 -27.32 29.10
C GLY A 347 7.16 -28.65 29.66
N LYS A 348 6.02 -29.13 29.18
CA LYS A 348 5.43 -30.44 29.52
C LYS A 348 4.57 -30.97 28.35
N PRO A 349 4.26 -32.28 28.31
CA PRO A 349 3.33 -32.82 27.33
C PRO A 349 1.92 -32.21 27.43
N GLU A 350 1.52 -31.47 26.40
CA GLU A 350 0.22 -30.81 26.29
C GLU A 350 -0.63 -31.47 25.20
N LYS A 351 -1.95 -31.44 25.39
CA LYS A 351 -2.91 -31.81 24.34
C LYS A 351 -3.16 -30.59 23.46
N ILE A 352 -3.16 -30.77 22.15
CA ILE A 352 -3.34 -29.67 21.18
C ILE A 352 -4.57 -30.00 20.33
N GLU A 353 -5.61 -29.16 20.42
CA GLU A 353 -6.85 -29.32 19.63
C GLU A 353 -7.01 -28.24 18.57
N LYS A 354 -6.34 -27.09 18.72
CA LYS A 354 -6.36 -26.00 17.75
C LYS A 354 -4.96 -25.43 17.57
N ILE A 355 -4.58 -25.25 16.31
CA ILE A 355 -3.37 -24.56 15.88
C ILE A 355 -3.80 -23.32 15.11
N VAL A 356 -3.24 -22.17 15.45
CA VAL A 356 -3.41 -20.93 14.70
C VAL A 356 -2.05 -20.54 14.15
N TYR A 357 -1.94 -20.30 12.85
CA TYR A 357 -0.70 -19.85 12.25
C TYR A 357 -0.91 -18.64 11.34
N MET A 358 0.12 -17.81 11.21
CA MET A 358 0.14 -16.64 10.35
C MET A 358 1.40 -16.67 9.48
N PRO A 359 1.27 -16.68 8.14
CA PRO A 359 2.40 -16.45 7.25
C PRO A 359 2.90 -15.01 7.36
N ARG A 360 4.10 -14.74 6.84
CA ARG A 360 4.54 -13.35 6.62
C ARG A 360 3.47 -12.56 5.85
N ASN A 361 3.09 -11.39 6.36
CA ASN A 361 2.00 -10.58 5.81
C ASN A 361 2.23 -9.07 6.09
N ASP A 362 1.25 -8.24 5.74
CA ASP A 362 1.28 -6.77 5.85
C ASP A 362 0.27 -6.21 6.87
N ASP A 363 -0.39 -7.07 7.64
CA ASP A 363 -1.42 -6.74 8.61
C ASP A 363 -2.58 -5.86 8.10
N ASN A 364 -2.91 -6.00 6.81
CA ASN A 364 -4.01 -5.27 6.19
C ASN A 364 -5.29 -6.12 6.03
N PHE A 365 -5.30 -7.36 6.52
CA PHE A 365 -6.52 -8.16 6.69
C PHE A 365 -7.32 -7.69 7.91
N ILE A 366 -8.60 -8.06 7.99
CA ILE A 366 -9.40 -7.85 9.20
C ILE A 366 -8.79 -8.64 10.36
N ARG A 367 -8.55 -7.94 11.48
CA ARG A 367 -8.10 -8.51 12.75
C ARG A 367 -9.23 -8.58 13.75
N LEU A 368 -9.34 -9.74 14.42
CA LEU A 368 -10.28 -9.94 15.51
C LEU A 368 -10.05 -8.92 16.64
N GLY A 369 -11.14 -8.39 17.19
CA GLY A 369 -11.14 -7.41 18.27
C GLY A 369 -10.84 -5.97 17.84
N ASP A 370 -10.36 -5.73 16.62
CA ASP A 370 -10.18 -4.38 16.11
C ASP A 370 -11.52 -3.75 15.72
N GLN A 371 -11.63 -2.43 15.91
CA GLN A 371 -12.78 -1.65 15.53
C GLN A 371 -12.56 -1.01 14.15
N TYR A 372 -13.54 -1.15 13.28
CA TYR A 372 -13.53 -0.62 11.92
C TYR A 372 -14.72 0.30 11.67
N GLU A 373 -14.56 1.23 10.73
CA GLU A 373 -15.62 2.10 10.24
C GLU A 373 -15.55 2.19 8.71
N LEU A 374 -16.67 1.89 8.04
CA LEU A 374 -16.77 2.01 6.59
C LEU A 374 -17.37 3.38 6.24
N PHE A 375 -16.78 4.06 5.27
CA PHE A 375 -17.27 5.32 4.73
C PHE A 375 -17.57 5.21 3.24
N TYR A 376 -18.53 6.00 2.75
CA TYR A 376 -18.62 6.35 1.33
C TYR A 376 -18.41 7.85 1.12
N GLN A 377 -17.94 8.24 -0.06
CA GLN A 377 -17.72 9.64 -0.42
C GLN A 377 -18.98 10.23 -1.09
N ASP A 378 -19.56 11.30 -0.51
CA ASP A 378 -20.75 12.02 -0.97
C ASP A 378 -20.47 13.44 -1.50
N GLY A 379 -19.55 13.54 -2.44
CA GLY A 379 -19.08 14.77 -3.05
C GLY A 379 -18.70 15.85 -2.04
N PHE A 380 -19.31 17.02 -2.17
CA PHE A 380 -19.12 18.17 -1.29
C PHE A 380 -19.43 17.88 0.19
N ARG A 381 -20.35 16.95 0.48
CA ARG A 381 -20.68 16.56 1.86
C ARG A 381 -19.58 15.74 2.52
N GLY A 382 -18.60 15.27 1.75
CA GLY A 382 -17.43 14.57 2.27
C GLY A 382 -17.68 13.08 2.52
N TRP A 383 -16.93 12.52 3.46
CA TRP A 383 -17.06 11.11 3.86
C TRP A 383 -18.23 10.91 4.82
N ILE A 384 -19.16 10.03 4.46
CA ILE A 384 -20.32 9.65 5.27
C ILE A 384 -20.14 8.23 5.78
N SER A 385 -20.35 8.03 7.09
CA SER A 385 -20.21 6.73 7.73
C SER A 385 -21.36 5.79 7.39
N LEU A 386 -21.02 4.53 7.10
CA LEU A 386 -21.93 3.39 6.97
C LEU A 386 -21.97 2.54 8.25
N GLY A 387 -21.30 2.99 9.32
CA GLY A 387 -21.34 2.37 10.63
C GLY A 387 -20.01 1.77 11.09
N ARG A 388 -19.94 1.53 12.39
CA ARG A 388 -18.78 0.93 13.07
C ARG A 388 -19.06 -0.53 13.41
N GLN A 389 -18.04 -1.36 13.30
CA GLN A 389 -18.08 -2.76 13.73
C GLN A 389 -16.81 -3.13 14.47
N VAL A 390 -16.93 -3.95 15.50
CA VAL A 390 -15.78 -4.65 16.11
C VAL A 390 -15.72 -6.03 15.47
N ALA A 391 -14.57 -6.38 14.90
CA ALA A 391 -14.41 -7.63 14.18
C ALA A 391 -14.49 -8.83 15.14
N SER A 392 -15.58 -9.60 15.08
CA SER A 392 -15.70 -10.92 15.71
C SER A 392 -15.28 -12.06 14.78
N GLU A 393 -15.10 -11.75 13.50
CA GLU A 393 -14.68 -12.67 12.44
C GLU A 393 -13.56 -12.05 11.59
N LEU A 394 -12.97 -12.82 10.69
CA LEU A 394 -11.93 -12.34 9.74
C LEU A 394 -12.52 -11.61 8.52
N THR A 395 -13.82 -11.29 8.58
CA THR A 395 -14.60 -10.57 7.60
C THR A 395 -15.54 -9.60 8.29
N LEU A 396 -15.88 -8.49 7.61
CA LEU A 396 -16.88 -7.53 8.06
C LEU A 396 -17.98 -7.41 7.01
N HIS A 397 -19.22 -7.66 7.42
CA HIS A 397 -20.39 -7.54 6.54
C HIS A 397 -21.03 -6.16 6.69
N TYR A 398 -21.15 -5.41 5.59
CA TYR A 398 -21.83 -4.11 5.58
C TYR A 398 -23.02 -4.11 4.62
N ASP A 399 -24.17 -3.68 5.12
CA ASP A 399 -25.40 -3.46 4.35
C ASP A 399 -25.58 -1.99 3.96
N ASN A 400 -26.59 -1.73 3.13
CA ASN A 400 -27.07 -0.38 2.78
C ASN A 400 -26.01 0.50 2.08
N ILE A 401 -25.06 -0.12 1.38
CA ILE A 401 -24.00 0.57 0.64
C ILE A 401 -24.59 1.18 -0.63
N PRO A 402 -24.58 2.51 -0.83
CA PRO A 402 -25.09 3.13 -2.05
C PRO A 402 -24.31 2.67 -3.28
N GLN A 403 -24.98 2.42 -4.40
CA GLN A 403 -24.32 2.02 -5.64
C GLN A 403 -23.42 3.15 -6.17
N ASN A 404 -22.40 2.80 -6.97
CA ASN A 404 -21.43 3.74 -7.56
C ASN A 404 -20.62 4.57 -6.53
N SER A 405 -20.53 4.08 -5.29
CA SER A 405 -19.76 4.70 -4.21
C SER A 405 -18.24 4.47 -4.33
N VAL A 406 -17.47 5.48 -3.96
CA VAL A 406 -16.08 5.30 -3.49
C VAL A 406 -16.13 5.01 -2.01
N LEU A 407 -15.56 3.87 -1.61
CA LEU A 407 -15.59 3.35 -0.25
C LEU A 407 -14.21 3.42 0.40
N TRP A 408 -14.18 3.65 1.71
CA TRP A 408 -12.97 3.65 2.52
C TRP A 408 -13.23 2.94 3.85
N LEU A 409 -12.54 1.82 4.07
CA LEU A 409 -12.57 1.08 5.32
C LEU A 409 -11.43 1.54 6.22
N ARG A 410 -11.77 2.10 7.38
CA ARG A 410 -10.81 2.55 8.39
C ARG A 410 -10.70 1.55 9.51
N ASN A 411 -9.47 1.20 9.93
CA ASN A 411 -9.20 0.55 11.21
C ASN A 411 -8.95 1.64 12.25
N LEU A 412 -9.84 1.73 13.24
CA LEU A 412 -9.79 2.73 14.31
C LEU A 412 -8.91 2.31 15.48
N SER A 413 -8.42 1.06 15.48
CA SER A 413 -7.58 0.49 16.54
C SER A 413 -6.09 0.59 16.23
N ARG A 414 -5.67 0.31 14.99
CA ARG A 414 -4.24 0.24 14.61
C ARG A 414 -4.00 0.39 13.10
N GLY A 415 -2.72 0.54 12.75
CA GLY A 415 -2.26 0.60 11.36
C GLY A 415 -2.56 1.96 10.70
N ARG A 416 -1.99 2.16 9.50
CA ARG A 416 -2.19 3.38 8.69
C ARG A 416 -2.37 3.12 7.20
N GLU A 417 -2.05 1.91 6.73
CA GLU A 417 -2.22 1.54 5.33
C GLU A 417 -3.69 1.27 5.02
N GLU A 418 -4.36 2.25 4.43
CA GLU A 418 -5.76 2.18 4.00
C GLU A 418 -5.88 2.83 2.63
N THR A 419 -6.76 2.29 1.78
CA THR A 419 -7.00 2.89 0.48
C THR A 419 -8.44 2.68 0.03
N VAL A 420 -8.83 3.47 -0.96
CA VAL A 420 -10.19 3.52 -1.47
C VAL A 420 -10.46 2.38 -2.46
N PHE A 421 -11.69 1.90 -2.43
CA PHE A 421 -12.17 0.83 -3.30
C PHE A 421 -13.62 1.10 -3.72
N ARG A 422 -14.11 0.26 -4.61
CA ARG A 422 -15.52 0.22 -5.01
C ARG A 422 -16.06 -1.20 -4.85
N ASN A 423 -17.37 -1.28 -4.74
CA ASN A 423 -18.11 -2.54 -4.83
C ASN A 423 -18.40 -2.83 -6.30
N GLU A 424 -17.85 -3.92 -6.85
CA GLU A 424 -18.23 -4.47 -8.15
C GLU A 424 -18.90 -5.83 -7.92
N ASP A 425 -20.23 -5.89 -8.03
CA ASP A 425 -21.03 -7.11 -7.88
C ASP A 425 -20.74 -7.90 -6.58
N GLY A 426 -20.61 -7.20 -5.46
CA GLY A 426 -20.29 -7.76 -4.14
C GLY A 426 -18.79 -7.94 -3.87
N ARG A 427 -17.92 -7.69 -4.87
CA ARG A 427 -16.46 -7.80 -4.71
C ARG A 427 -15.79 -6.47 -4.38
N GLN A 428 -14.76 -6.57 -3.53
CA GLN A 428 -13.84 -5.47 -3.23
C GLN A 428 -12.85 -5.25 -4.36
N VAL A 429 -12.94 -4.08 -5.01
CA VAL A 429 -12.04 -3.69 -6.10
C VAL A 429 -11.41 -2.35 -5.78
N PHE A 430 -10.12 -2.37 -5.46
CA PHE A 430 -9.34 -1.18 -5.15
C PHE A 430 -9.11 -0.34 -6.41
N PHE A 431 -9.12 0.99 -6.26
CA PHE A 431 -8.85 1.91 -7.38
C PHE A 431 -7.38 1.89 -7.79
N VAL A 432 -6.49 1.67 -6.83
CA VAL A 432 -5.04 1.54 -7.03
C VAL A 432 -4.73 0.14 -7.57
N LYS A 433 -3.92 0.06 -8.63
CA LYS A 433 -3.55 -1.22 -9.27
C LYS A 433 -2.17 -1.73 -8.89
N TRP A 434 -1.36 -0.87 -8.27
CA TRP A 434 0.05 -1.08 -8.01
C TRP A 434 0.37 -1.89 -6.77
#